data_AF-A0A6L8U2N5-F1
#
_entry.id   AF-A0A6L8U2N5-F1
#
_cell.length_a   1.000
_cell.length_b   1.000
_cell.length_c   1.000
_cell.angle_alpha   90.00
_cell.angle_beta   90.00
_cell.angle_gamma   90.00
#
_symmetry.space_group_name_H-M   'P 1'
#
loop_
_entity.id
_entity.type
_entity.pdbx_description
1 polymer ?
#
loop_
_entity_poly.entity_id
_entity_poly.type
_entity_poly.pdbx_seq_one_letter_code
_entity_poly.pdbx_strand_id
1 'polypeptide(L)'
;MKRAAVAGATCLAGTLVAHGADRSGYDTVIRNGTVYDGTLANPFIADIGIRGDRIAAIGSNLGEGAQSIDARGLIVTPGFIDVHNHGDLTFQRL
;
A
#
# COMPACT_ATOMS: atom_id res chain seq x y z
N MET A 1 28.03 33.43 -49.34
CA MET A 1 28.74 32.25 -49.86
C MET A 1 29.27 31.42 -48.71
N LYS A 2 28.51 30.40 -48.30
CA LYS A 2 28.88 29.08 -47.73
C LYS A 2 27.61 28.50 -47.11
N ARG A 3 27.22 27.34 -47.62
CA ARG A 3 25.97 26.63 -47.40
C ARG A 3 26.11 25.60 -46.26
N ALA A 4 24.97 24.99 -45.94
CA ALA A 4 24.74 23.69 -45.28
C ALA A 4 24.49 23.75 -43.77
N ALA A 5 23.53 23.04 -43.18
CA ALA A 5 22.43 22.22 -43.69
C ALA A 5 21.41 22.01 -42.55
N VAL A 6 20.17 21.70 -42.91
CA VAL A 6 19.09 21.26 -42.02
C VAL A 6 19.29 19.78 -41.63
N ALA A 7 19.09 19.46 -40.36
CA ALA A 7 18.63 18.16 -39.85
C ALA A 7 17.79 18.49 -38.59
N GLY A 8 16.50 18.18 -38.44
CA GLY A 8 15.75 17.06 -39.00
C GLY A 8 15.88 15.84 -38.09
N ALA A 9 15.33 15.89 -36.88
CA ALA A 9 14.93 14.73 -36.05
C ALA A 9 14.34 15.29 -34.73
N THR A 10 13.04 15.54 -34.64
CA THR A 10 12.02 14.56 -34.21
C THR A 10 12.16 14.21 -32.72
N CYS A 11 11.09 14.54 -31.99
CA CYS A 11 10.75 14.13 -30.64
C CYS A 11 11.47 12.86 -30.13
N LEU A 12 12.31 13.02 -29.12
CA LEU A 12 12.25 12.12 -27.98
C LEU A 12 11.75 12.94 -26.79
N ALA A 13 10.43 13.19 -26.79
CA ALA A 13 9.71 13.17 -25.53
C ALA A 13 9.96 11.78 -24.96
N GLY A 14 11.03 11.64 -24.16
CA GLY A 14 11.15 10.52 -23.26
C GLY A 14 9.94 10.61 -22.37
N THR A 15 8.91 9.81 -22.67
CA THR A 15 7.75 9.65 -21.81
C THR A 15 8.31 9.16 -20.49
N LEU A 16 8.51 10.07 -19.54
CA LEU A 16 8.56 9.71 -18.15
C LEU A 16 7.19 9.10 -17.87
N VAL A 17 7.15 7.77 -17.88
CA VAL A 17 6.11 7.05 -17.16
C VAL A 17 6.33 7.45 -15.71
N ALA A 18 5.55 8.44 -15.26
CA ALA A 18 5.37 8.71 -13.85
C ALA A 18 4.87 7.39 -13.24
N HIS A 19 5.78 6.64 -12.64
CA HIS A 19 5.39 5.51 -11.81
C HIS A 19 4.61 6.11 -10.65
N GLY A 20 3.31 5.78 -10.64
CA GLY A 20 2.26 6.13 -9.70
C GLY A 20 2.63 7.18 -8.65
N ALA A 21 1.96 8.34 -8.73
CA ALA A 21 1.97 9.40 -7.74
C ALA A 21 2.39 8.88 -6.35
N ASP A 22 3.55 9.36 -5.88
CA ASP A 22 3.89 9.34 -4.47
C ASP A 22 2.80 10.13 -3.76
N ARG A 23 1.72 9.42 -3.39
CA ARG A 23 0.71 9.96 -2.49
C ARG A 23 1.48 10.14 -1.20
N SER A 24 1.71 11.39 -0.82
CA SER A 24 2.47 11.80 0.36
C SER A 24 1.75 11.46 1.68
N GLY A 25 1.05 10.33 1.75
CA GLY A 25 0.20 9.88 2.85
C GLY A 25 -0.01 8.37 2.82
N TYR A 26 -0.90 7.88 3.68
CA TYR A 26 -1.30 6.46 3.68
C TYR A 26 -2.59 6.28 2.89
N ASP A 27 -2.74 5.12 2.26
CA ASP A 27 -3.96 4.75 1.55
C ASP A 27 -5.05 4.40 2.56
N THR A 28 -4.67 3.60 3.57
CA THR A 28 -5.53 3.24 4.70
C THR A 28 -4.73 3.39 5.99
N VAL A 29 -5.34 3.96 7.02
CA VAL A 29 -4.83 3.92 8.40
C VAL A 29 -5.83 3.21 9.30
N ILE A 30 -5.38 2.15 9.97
CA ILE A 30 -6.13 1.51 11.05
C ILE A 30 -5.62 2.10 12.36
N ARG A 31 -6.47 2.75 13.16
CA ARG A 31 -6.07 3.52 14.34
C ARG A 31 -6.45 2.85 15.65
N ASN A 32 -5.70 3.11 16.71
CA ASN A 32 -5.99 2.72 18.09
C ASN A 32 -6.23 1.21 18.30
N GLY A 33 -5.69 0.36 17.43
CA GLY A 33 -5.90 -1.08 17.49
C GLY A 33 -5.00 -1.74 18.53
N THR A 34 -5.49 -2.80 19.18
CA THR A 34 -4.61 -3.70 19.96
C THR A 34 -3.99 -4.71 19.00
N VAL A 35 -2.71 -4.50 18.67
CA VAL A 35 -1.99 -5.25 17.64
C VAL A 35 -1.40 -6.53 18.23
N TYR A 36 -1.71 -7.66 17.60
CA TYR A 36 -1.01 -8.93 17.76
C TYR A 36 -0.30 -9.23 16.45
N ASP A 37 1.04 -9.15 16.44
CA ASP A 37 1.84 -9.23 15.21
C ASP A 37 2.22 -10.66 14.77
N GLY A 38 1.81 -11.67 15.54
CA GLY A 38 2.13 -13.08 15.29
C GLY A 38 3.51 -13.54 15.78
N THR A 39 4.30 -12.67 16.41
CA THR A 39 5.61 -13.02 16.99
C THR A 39 5.54 -13.67 18.36
N LEU A 40 4.32 -13.83 18.91
CA LEU A 40 4.05 -14.25 20.30
C LEU A 40 4.48 -13.25 21.37
N ALA A 41 4.91 -12.04 20.98
CA ALA A 41 5.13 -10.95 21.91
C ALA A 41 3.80 -10.46 22.54
N ASN A 42 3.92 -9.72 23.65
CA ASN A 42 2.76 -9.08 24.26
C ASN A 42 2.11 -8.10 23.27
N PRO A 43 0.77 -8.03 23.25
CA PRO A 43 0.07 -7.11 22.36
C PRO A 43 0.33 -5.65 22.77
N PHE A 44 0.27 -4.75 21.79
CA PHE A 44 0.49 -3.32 22.00
C PHE A 44 -0.52 -2.48 21.24
N ILE A 45 -0.79 -1.26 21.71
CA ILE A 45 -1.69 -0.32 21.02
C ILE A 45 -0.90 0.42 19.96
N ALA A 46 -1.36 0.38 18.71
CA ALA A 46 -0.76 1.13 17.62
C ALA A 46 -1.75 1.44 16.49
N ASP A 47 -1.34 2.37 15.65
CA ASP A 47 -1.89 2.63 14.33
C ASP A 47 -1.07 1.88 13.27
N ILE A 48 -1.73 1.44 12.21
CA ILE A 48 -1.13 0.75 11.05
C ILE A 48 -1.39 1.59 9.80
N GLY A 49 -0.33 2.11 9.20
CA GLY A 49 -0.38 2.83 7.93
C GLY A 49 -0.10 1.89 6.76
N ILE A 50 -1.01 1.83 5.78
CA ILE A 50 -0.94 0.95 4.61
C ILE A 50 -0.76 1.80 3.35
N ARG A 51 0.11 1.37 2.44
CA ARG A 51 0.27 1.93 1.08
C ARG A 51 0.29 0.79 0.07
N GLY A 52 -0.61 0.82 -0.91
CA GLY A 52 -0.76 -0.24 -1.90
C GLY A 52 -0.99 -1.59 -1.23
N ASP A 53 -0.11 -2.54 -1.50
CA ASP A 53 -0.13 -3.92 -1.00
C ASP A 53 0.71 -4.13 0.28
N ARG A 54 1.24 -3.06 0.89
CA ARG A 54 2.20 -3.16 2.00
C ARG A 54 1.80 -2.33 3.22
N ILE A 55 2.19 -2.85 4.39
CA ILE A 55 2.26 -2.06 5.61
C ILE A 55 3.46 -1.12 5.50
N ALA A 56 3.20 0.19 5.47
CA ALA A 56 4.21 1.22 5.32
C ALA A 56 4.75 1.73 6.68
N ALA A 57 3.93 1.67 7.73
CA ALA A 57 4.33 2.07 9.09
C ALA A 57 3.46 1.40 10.16
N ILE A 58 4.06 1.20 11.33
CA ILE A 58 3.39 0.79 12.58
C ILE A 58 3.89 1.74 13.67
N GLY A 59 2.98 2.40 14.39
CA GLY A 59 3.35 3.38 15.41
C GLY A 59 2.14 4.09 15.97
N SER A 60 2.34 5.11 16.80
CA SER A 60 1.24 5.92 17.33
C SER A 60 1.08 7.23 16.56
N ASN A 61 -0.16 7.73 16.50
CA ASN A 61 -0.50 9.03 15.92
C ASN A 61 -0.05 9.17 14.45
N LEU A 62 -0.28 8.14 13.63
CA LEU A 62 0.10 8.16 12.20
C LEU A 62 -0.73 9.14 11.36
N GLY A 63 -1.73 9.79 11.96
CA GLY A 63 -2.65 10.71 11.29
C GLY A 63 -3.76 9.97 10.55
N GLU A 64 -4.29 10.61 9.51
CA GLU A 64 -5.34 10.02 8.67
C GLU A 64 -4.78 9.59 7.32
N GLY A 65 -5.26 8.46 6.83
CA GLY A 65 -5.07 8.03 5.45
C GLY A 65 -6.21 8.49 4.56
N ALA A 66 -6.11 8.20 3.26
CA ALA A 66 -7.24 8.39 2.33
C ALA A 66 -8.50 7.63 2.81
N GLN A 67 -8.29 6.50 3.49
CA GLN A 67 -9.28 5.82 4.32
C GLN A 67 -8.76 5.71 5.76
N SER A 68 -9.62 5.91 6.75
CA SER A 68 -9.27 5.72 8.17
C SER A 68 -10.30 4.85 8.87
N ILE A 69 -9.82 3.89 9.67
CA ILE A 69 -10.62 2.93 10.44
C ILE A 69 -10.25 3.08 11.92
N ASP A 70 -11.21 3.32 12.81
CA ASP A 70 -10.96 3.33 14.26
C ASP A 70 -11.19 1.93 14.84
N ALA A 71 -10.11 1.29 15.30
CA ALA A 71 -10.09 -0.06 15.86
C ALA A 71 -9.97 -0.05 17.39
N ARG A 72 -10.36 1.05 18.06
CA ARG A 72 -10.33 1.13 19.52
C ARG A 72 -11.16 0.02 20.17
N GLY A 73 -10.54 -0.68 21.12
CA GLY A 73 -11.18 -1.82 21.80
C GLY A 73 -11.29 -3.08 20.92
N LEU A 74 -10.78 -3.04 19.70
CA LEU A 74 -10.70 -4.17 18.78
C LEU A 74 -9.27 -4.67 18.65
N ILE A 75 -9.15 -5.88 18.12
CA ILE A 75 -7.89 -6.55 17.85
C ILE A 75 -7.52 -6.35 16.38
N VAL A 76 -6.24 -6.06 16.13
CA VAL A 76 -5.65 -6.03 14.80
C VAL A 76 -4.63 -7.17 14.72
N THR A 77 -4.81 -8.08 13.75
CA THR A 77 -3.91 -9.21 13.52
C THR A 77 -3.46 -9.24 12.07
N PRO A 78 -2.37 -9.96 11.75
CA PRO A 78 -2.18 -10.50 10.41
C PRO A 78 -3.44 -11.24 9.94
N GLY A 79 -3.69 -11.22 8.63
CA GLY A 79 -4.73 -12.05 8.05
C GLY A 79 -4.45 -13.54 8.31
N PHE A 80 -5.49 -14.31 8.65
CA PHE A 80 -5.34 -15.74 8.87
C PHE A 80 -5.01 -16.48 7.57
N ILE A 81 -4.15 -17.48 7.67
CA ILE A 81 -3.77 -18.36 6.56
C ILE A 81 -4.47 -19.70 6.78
N ASP A 82 -5.42 -20.01 5.91
CA ASP A 82 -6.07 -21.32 5.87
C ASP A 82 -5.24 -22.27 4.98
N VAL A 83 -4.63 -23.28 5.61
CA VAL A 83 -3.75 -24.25 4.95
C VAL A 83 -4.50 -25.47 4.40
N HIS A 84 -5.79 -25.60 4.71
CA HIS A 84 -6.56 -26.78 4.34
C HIS A 84 -8.00 -26.41 3.98
N ASN A 85 -8.14 -25.87 2.78
CA ASN A 85 -9.40 -25.49 2.20
C ASN A 85 -9.68 -26.31 0.93
N HIS A 86 -10.91 -26.78 0.78
CA HIS A 86 -11.42 -27.40 -0.45
C HIS A 86 -12.23 -26.38 -1.27
N GLY A 87 -11.69 -25.17 -1.44
CA GLY A 87 -12.33 -24.05 -2.13
C GLY A 87 -12.22 -24.11 -3.66
N ASP A 88 -11.77 -25.25 -4.21
CA ASP A 88 -11.47 -25.44 -5.63
C ASP A 88 -12.64 -25.09 -6.55
N LEU A 89 -13.88 -25.28 -6.08
CA LEU A 89 -15.10 -24.97 -6.81
C LEU A 89 -15.64 -23.57 -6.51
N THR A 90 -15.15 -22.91 -5.45
CA THR A 90 -15.69 -21.62 -4.98
C THR A 90 -15.15 -20.44 -5.79
N PHE A 91 -13.93 -20.54 -6.33
CA PHE A 91 -13.28 -19.46 -7.07
C PHE A 91 -13.25 -19.69 -8.59
N GLN A 92 -14.03 -20.64 -9.11
CA GLN A 92 -14.18 -20.80 -10.55
C GLN A 92 -14.90 -19.59 -11.12
N ARG A 93 -14.12 -18.77 -11.83
CA ARG A 93 -14.58 -17.57 -12.52
C ARG A 93 -15.51 -17.97 -13.67
N LEU A 94 -16.72 -17.40 -13.71
CA LEU A 94 -17.57 -17.38 -14.89
C LEU A 94 -16.94 -16.48 -15.98
#